data_AF-A0A820MS98-F1
#
_entry.id   AF-A0A820MS98-F1
#
_cell.length_a   1.000
_cell.length_b   1.000
_cell.length_c   1.000
_cell.angle_alpha   90.00
_cell.angle_beta   90.00
_cell.angle_gamma   90.00
#
_symmetry.space_group_name_H-M   'P 1'
#
loop_
_entity.id
_entity.type
_entity.pdbx_description
1 polymer ?
#
loop_
_entity_poly.entity_id
_entity_poly.type
_entity_poly.pdbx_seq_one_letter_code
_entity_poly.pdbx_strand_id
1 'polypeptide(L)'
;MADLQAEIELTVELRKFFNIDLFVQGYYQIRTGVKFAPKIQSATKIEIKSEFPFAVDDLNEQIYPACIFNDWGVSKTFLIIYKNEEIELEDQFNFKLSVIVDAQHITDCFNRMDMQLCIELFFMEKDYS
;
A
#
# COMPACT_ATOMS: atom_id res chain seq x y z
N MET A 1 23.84 23.42 -15.29
CA MET A 1 22.66 22.67 -14.81
C MET A 1 23.08 21.22 -14.82
N ALA A 2 23.13 20.59 -13.66
CA ALA A 2 23.52 19.20 -13.51
C ALA A 2 22.31 18.46 -12.94
N ASP A 3 21.56 17.82 -13.81
CA ASP A 3 20.41 17.01 -13.41
C ASP A 3 20.93 15.69 -12.86
N LEU A 4 20.46 15.32 -11.67
CA LEU A 4 20.79 14.08 -10.98
C LEU A 4 19.55 13.20 -10.91
N GLN A 5 19.70 11.93 -11.27
CA GLN A 5 18.70 10.92 -10.95
C GLN A 5 18.90 10.46 -9.50
N ALA A 6 17.94 10.78 -8.65
CA ALA A 6 17.86 10.33 -7.27
C ALA A 6 16.90 9.15 -7.16
N GLU A 7 17.22 8.24 -6.23
CA GLU A 7 16.40 7.08 -5.95
C GLU A 7 16.01 7.08 -4.46
N ILE A 8 14.72 6.86 -4.18
CA ILE A 8 14.17 6.81 -2.84
C ILE A 8 13.50 5.45 -2.67
N GLU A 9 13.88 4.70 -1.64
CA GLU A 9 13.25 3.44 -1.28
C GLU A 9 12.46 3.60 0.01
N LEU A 10 11.20 3.18 -0.02
CA LEU A 10 10.27 3.21 1.11
C LEU A 10 9.64 1.84 1.27
N THR A 11 9.74 1.27 2.47
CA THR A 11 9.10 0.00 2.81
C THR A 11 7.91 0.26 3.74
N VAL A 12 6.75 -0.30 3.40
CA VAL A 12 5.55 -0.30 4.23
C VAL A 12 5.25 -1.74 4.65
N GLU A 13 5.23 -1.99 5.95
CA GLU A 13 4.96 -3.31 6.53
C GLU A 13 3.63 -3.26 7.30
N LEU A 14 2.63 -3.98 6.79
CA LEU A 14 1.33 -4.14 7.42
C LEU A 14 1.36 -5.42 8.26
N ARG A 15 1.58 -5.30 9.57
CA ARG A 15 1.65 -6.46 10.47
C ARG A 15 0.27 -6.93 10.90
N LYS A 16 -0.45 -6.08 11.64
CA LYS A 16 -1.71 -6.41 12.28
C LYS A 16 -2.73 -5.30 12.08
N PHE A 17 -3.98 -5.67 11.89
CA PHE A 17 -5.12 -4.78 11.86
C PHE A 17 -5.97 -4.98 13.10
N PHE A 18 -6.18 -3.91 13.87
CA PHE A 18 -7.02 -3.91 15.06
C PHE A 18 -8.33 -3.20 14.76
N ASN A 19 -9.43 -3.95 14.72
CA ASN A 19 -10.74 -3.38 14.54
C ASN A 19 -11.25 -2.74 15.84
N ILE A 20 -11.14 -1.42 15.98
CA ILE A 20 -11.64 -0.71 17.17
C ILE A 20 -13.16 -0.48 17.09
N ASP A 21 -13.65 0.07 15.97
CA ASP A 21 -15.02 0.58 15.84
C ASP A 21 -15.64 0.39 14.44
N LEU A 22 -15.13 -0.53 13.61
CA LEU A 22 -15.86 -0.89 12.38
C LEU A 22 -17.07 -1.72 12.75
N PHE A 23 -18.26 -1.15 12.49
CA PHE A 23 -19.56 -1.75 12.79
C PHE A 23 -20.16 -2.54 11.62
N VAL A 24 -19.56 -2.44 10.44
CA VAL A 24 -20.03 -3.09 9.22
C VAL A 24 -19.24 -4.38 9.02
N GLN A 25 -19.95 -5.50 8.92
CA GLN A 25 -19.34 -6.77 8.55
C GLN A 25 -19.08 -6.79 7.05
N GLY A 26 -17.90 -7.26 6.65
CA GLY A 26 -17.58 -7.47 5.25
C GLY A 26 -16.10 -7.61 4.99
N TYR A 27 -15.74 -7.60 3.72
CA TYR A 27 -14.36 -7.72 3.29
C TYR A 27 -13.69 -6.36 3.27
N TYR A 28 -12.45 -6.34 3.75
CA TYR A 28 -11.63 -5.15 3.83
C TYR A 28 -10.28 -5.38 3.16
N GLN A 29 -9.73 -4.30 2.63
CA GLN A 29 -8.38 -4.24 2.07
C GLN A 29 -7.74 -2.93 2.49
N ILE A 30 -6.46 -2.98 2.87
CA ILE A 30 -5.65 -1.78 3.07
C ILE A 30 -4.92 -1.50 1.77
N ARG A 31 -5.03 -0.28 1.26
CA ARG A 31 -4.31 0.18 0.08
C ARG A 31 -3.28 1.20 0.49
N THR A 32 -2.06 0.98 0.04
CA THR A 32 -0.91 1.81 0.33
C THR A 32 -0.35 2.36 -0.98
N GLY A 33 -0.05 3.65 -1.01
CA GLY A 33 0.42 4.31 -2.22
C GLY A 33 1.28 5.50 -1.88
N VAL A 34 2.14 5.91 -2.81
CA VAL A 34 2.94 7.11 -2.65
C VAL A 34 2.51 8.12 -3.71
N LYS A 35 2.14 9.32 -3.26
CA LYS A 35 1.77 10.45 -4.11
C LYS A 35 2.82 11.55 -4.03
N PHE A 36 2.90 12.35 -5.08
CA PHE A 36 3.81 13.48 -5.20
C PHE A 36 3.07 14.69 -5.78
N ALA A 37 3.66 15.87 -5.62
CA ALA A 37 3.20 17.06 -6.30
C ALA A 37 3.22 16.85 -7.83
N PRO A 38 2.15 17.25 -8.56
CA PRO A 38 2.00 16.97 -9.99
C PRO A 38 3.04 17.64 -10.90
N LYS A 39 3.89 18.52 -10.35
CA LYS A 39 4.94 19.24 -11.07
C LYS A 39 6.23 18.42 -11.21
N ILE A 40 6.34 17.28 -10.54
CA ILE A 40 7.53 16.42 -10.57
C ILE A 40 7.28 15.24 -11.50
N GLN A 41 8.20 15.02 -12.44
CA GLN A 41 8.26 13.77 -13.19
C GLN A 41 8.95 12.73 -12.31
N SER A 42 8.19 11.73 -11.86
CA SER A 42 8.69 10.63 -11.04
C SER A 42 8.18 9.31 -11.58
N ALA A 43 9.05 8.30 -11.64
CA ALA A 43 8.66 6.93 -11.89
C ALA A 43 8.60 6.17 -10.56
N THR A 44 7.46 5.54 -10.28
CA THR A 44 7.26 4.70 -9.11
C THR A 44 7.26 3.25 -9.55
N LYS A 45 8.09 2.43 -8.90
CA LYS A 45 8.05 0.97 -9.02
C LYS A 45 7.69 0.40 -7.66
N ILE A 46 6.84 -0.62 -7.63
CA ILE A 46 6.43 -1.29 -6.39
C ILE A 46 6.79 -2.76 -6.49
N GLU A 47 7.29 -3.31 -5.39
CA GLU A 47 7.58 -4.72 -5.22
C GLU A 47 6.88 -5.23 -3.96
N ILE A 48 6.30 -6.42 -4.03
CA ILE A 48 5.61 -7.04 -2.90
C ILE A 48 6.51 -8.13 -2.32
N LYS A 49 6.62 -8.15 -0.99
CA LYS A 49 7.12 -9.30 -0.25
C LYS A 49 5.99 -9.72 0.69
N SER A 50 5.48 -10.93 0.52
CA SER A 50 4.51 -11.52 1.43
C SER A 50 5.05 -12.88 1.83
N GLU A 51 5.16 -13.11 3.14
CA GLU A 51 5.78 -14.32 3.69
C GLU A 51 4.83 -15.52 3.68
N PHE A 52 3.54 -15.31 3.34
CA PHE A 52 2.56 -16.39 3.24
C PHE A 52 2.26 -16.75 1.78
N PRO A 53 2.83 -17.87 1.27
CA PRO A 53 2.26 -18.52 0.09
C PRO A 53 0.85 -18.98 0.45
N PHE A 54 -0.12 -18.53 -0.33
CA PHE A 54 -1.53 -18.87 -0.20
C PHE A 54 -1.70 -20.39 -0.04
N ALA A 55 -2.21 -20.85 1.10
CA ALA A 55 -2.81 -22.18 1.18
C ALA A 55 -4.13 -22.08 0.42
N VAL A 56 -4.11 -22.53 -0.84
CA VAL A 56 -5.31 -22.75 -1.66
C VAL A 56 -6.05 -23.96 -1.07
N ASP A 57 -6.67 -23.77 0.09
CA ASP A 57 -7.44 -24.83 0.73
C ASP A 57 -8.59 -24.22 1.53
N ASP A 58 -9.43 -23.43 0.85
CA ASP A 58 -10.86 -23.31 1.17
C ASP A 58 -11.58 -22.62 -0.01
N LEU A 59 -12.21 -23.45 -0.85
CA LEU A 59 -12.87 -23.09 -2.10
C LEU A 59 -14.13 -22.20 -1.96
N ASN A 60 -14.31 -21.45 -0.85
CA ASN A 60 -15.57 -20.77 -0.56
C ASN A 60 -15.47 -19.32 -0.05
N GLU A 61 -14.29 -18.73 0.11
CA GLU A 61 -14.18 -17.35 0.60
C GLU A 61 -13.42 -16.45 -0.39
N GLN A 62 -14.01 -15.28 -0.69
CA GLN A 62 -13.52 -14.31 -1.67
C GLN A 62 -12.31 -13.54 -1.12
N ILE A 63 -11.24 -14.26 -0.83
CA ILE A 63 -10.02 -13.77 -0.20
C ILE A 63 -8.97 -13.64 -1.31
N TYR A 64 -8.54 -12.41 -1.62
CA TYR A 64 -7.47 -12.15 -2.58
C TYR A 64 -6.13 -11.94 -1.85
N PRO A 65 -5.00 -12.42 -2.39
CA PRO A 65 -3.68 -12.14 -1.82
C PRO A 65 -3.28 -10.67 -2.01
N ALA A 66 -2.24 -10.25 -1.29
CA ALA A 66 -1.64 -8.93 -1.51
C ALA A 66 -1.16 -8.80 -2.97
N CYS A 67 -1.45 -7.65 -3.59
CA CYS A 67 -1.16 -7.41 -4.99
C CYS A 67 -0.77 -5.94 -5.23
N ILE A 68 -0.22 -5.66 -6.42
CA ILE A 68 -0.04 -4.29 -6.89
C ILE A 68 -1.18 -3.99 -7.86
N PHE A 69 -1.87 -2.88 -7.63
CA PHE A 69 -2.96 -2.44 -8.47
C PHE A 69 -2.85 -0.92 -8.71
N ASN A 70 -2.72 -0.51 -9.98
CA ASN A 70 -2.61 0.89 -10.38
C ASN A 70 -1.53 1.69 -9.62
N ASP A 71 -0.35 1.11 -9.40
CA ASP A 71 0.73 1.69 -8.58
C ASP A 71 0.38 1.89 -7.10
N TRP A 72 -0.50 1.04 -6.56
CA TRP A 72 -0.76 0.89 -5.14
C TRP A 72 -0.42 -0.52 -4.68
N GLY A 73 0.16 -0.64 -3.49
CA GLY A 73 0.25 -1.90 -2.75
C GLY A 73 -1.07 -2.17 -2.05
N VAL A 74 -1.78 -3.20 -2.48
CA VAL A 74 -3.07 -3.65 -1.91
C VAL A 74 -2.79 -4.85 -1.03
N SER A 75 -3.16 -4.78 0.25
CA SER A 75 -3.05 -5.90 1.20
C SER A 75 -3.87 -7.08 0.74
N LYS A 76 -3.63 -8.25 1.35
CA LYS A 76 -4.58 -9.34 1.26
C LYS A 76 -5.96 -8.88 1.73
N THR A 77 -7.00 -9.46 1.14
CA THR A 77 -8.37 -9.26 1.62
C THR A 77 -8.52 -9.95 2.96
N PHE A 78 -9.18 -9.29 3.91
CA PHE A 78 -9.52 -9.88 5.19
C PHE A 78 -10.98 -9.60 5.54
N LEU A 79 -11.59 -10.52 6.27
CA LEU A 79 -12.97 -10.41 6.71
C LEU A 79 -13.01 -9.87 8.13
N ILE A 80 -13.86 -8.87 8.38
CA ILE A 80 -14.18 -8.40 9.73
C ILE A 80 -15.61 -8.82 10.04
N ILE A 81 -15.81 -9.49 11.18
CA ILE A 81 -17.10 -9.99 11.65
C ILE A 81 -17.45 -9.39 13.02
N TYR A 82 -16.47 -9.25 13.91
CA TYR A 82 -16.70 -8.79 15.29
C TYR A 82 -15.94 -7.49 15.60
N LYS A 83 -16.42 -6.80 16.65
CA LYS A 83 -15.70 -5.68 17.25
C LYS A 83 -14.46 -6.20 17.97
N ASN A 84 -13.39 -5.40 18.00
CA ASN A 84 -12.13 -5.73 18.66
C ASN A 84 -11.44 -6.98 18.08
N GLU A 85 -11.69 -7.31 16.81
CA GLU A 85 -10.93 -8.32 16.10
C GLU A 85 -9.50 -7.85 15.81
N GLU A 86 -8.57 -8.79 15.93
CA GLU A 86 -7.18 -8.63 15.53
C GLU A 86 -6.93 -9.57 14.35
N ILE A 87 -6.47 -8.99 13.24
CA ILE A 87 -6.20 -9.72 12.00
C ILE A 87 -4.73 -9.58 11.66
N GLU A 88 -4.06 -10.71 11.42
CA GLU A 88 -2.67 -10.75 10.97
C GLU A 88 -2.63 -10.56 9.44
N LEU A 89 -1.93 -9.52 8.99
CA LEU A 89 -1.76 -9.18 7.58
C LEU A 89 -0.43 -9.72 7.05
N GLU A 90 0.67 -9.32 7.67
CA GLU A 90 2.05 -9.69 7.30
C GLU A 90 2.39 -9.40 5.83
N ASP A 91 1.85 -8.30 5.31
CA ASP A 91 2.11 -7.83 3.94
C ASP A 91 3.18 -6.74 3.95
N GLN A 92 4.19 -6.86 3.07
CA GLN A 92 5.23 -5.86 2.89
C GLN A 92 5.23 -5.32 1.45
N PHE A 93 5.17 -3.99 1.32
CA PHE A 93 5.28 -3.27 0.06
C PHE A 93 6.57 -2.45 0.05
N ASN A 94 7.39 -2.63 -0.98
CA ASN A 94 8.61 -1.88 -1.21
C ASN A 94 8.38 -0.94 -2.40
N PHE A 95 8.33 0.36 -2.13
CA PHE A 95 8.21 1.42 -3.11
C PHE A 95 9.61 1.91 -3.46
N LYS A 96 9.97 1.82 -4.73
CA LYS A 96 11.21 2.33 -5.31
C LYS A 96 10.88 3.47 -6.25
N LEU A 97 11.33 4.67 -5.90
CA LEU A 97 10.97 5.90 -6.56
C LEU A 97 12.20 6.46 -7.26
N SER A 98 12.10 6.72 -8.57
CA SER A 98 13.14 7.37 -9.35
C SER A 98 12.69 8.79 -9.71
N VAL A 99 13.50 9.77 -9.31
CA VAL A 99 13.18 11.20 -9.39
C VAL A 99 14.35 11.96 -9.98
N ILE A 100 14.08 12.92 -10.85
CA ILE A 100 15.10 13.82 -11.39
C ILE A 100 15.12 15.08 -10.53
N VAL A 101 16.30 15.42 -9.99
CA VAL A 101 16.52 16.59 -9.12
C VAL A 101 17.69 17.43 -9.61
N ASP A 102 17.65 18.74 -9.35
CA ASP A 102 18.80 19.63 -9.62
C ASP A 102 19.86 19.45 -8.53
N ALA A 103 21.08 19.06 -8.93
CA ALA A 103 22.19 18.84 -8.01
C ALA A 103 22.57 20.08 -7.18
N GLN A 104 22.26 21.29 -7.65
CA GLN A 104 22.55 22.53 -6.92
C GLN A 104 21.46 22.89 -5.90
N HIS A 105 20.24 22.39 -6.09
CA HIS A 105 19.05 22.76 -5.31
C HIS A 105 18.29 21.52 -4.80
N ILE A 106 19.03 20.48 -4.40
CA ILE A 106 18.47 19.18 -4.00
C ILE A 106 17.41 19.35 -2.91
N THR A 107 17.71 20.08 -1.84
CA THR A 107 16.79 20.29 -0.71
C THR A 107 15.48 20.95 -1.14
N ASP A 108 15.54 21.94 -2.02
CA ASP A 108 14.36 22.63 -2.53
C ASP A 108 13.54 21.71 -3.45
N CYS A 109 14.20 20.86 -4.25
CA CYS A 109 13.52 19.84 -5.07
C CYS A 109 12.73 18.86 -4.20
N PHE A 110 13.34 18.33 -3.13
CA PHE A 110 12.66 17.43 -2.21
C PHE A 110 11.51 18.12 -1.45
N ASN A 111 11.71 19.36 -0.99
CA ASN A 111 10.63 20.11 -0.33
C ASN A 111 9.45 20.39 -1.27
N ARG A 112 9.71 20.62 -2.57
CA ARG A 112 8.68 20.78 -3.60
C ARG A 112 8.00 19.48 -4.01
N MET A 113 8.66 18.33 -3.76
CA MET A 113 8.13 17.02 -4.11
C MET A 113 6.86 16.69 -3.33
N ASP A 114 6.74 17.21 -2.10
CA ASP A 114 5.59 16.98 -1.22
C ASP A 114 5.16 15.50 -1.24
N MET A 115 6.13 14.63 -0.97
CA MET A 115 5.92 13.18 -0.99
C MET A 115 4.97 12.81 0.14
N GLN A 116 3.87 12.14 -0.21
CA GLN A 116 2.86 11.71 0.73
C GLN A 116 2.66 10.20 0.64
N LEU A 117 2.82 9.52 1.78
CA LEU A 117 2.35 8.15 1.94
C LEU A 117 0.84 8.18 2.19
N CYS A 118 0.08 7.57 1.30
CA CYS A 118 -1.36 7.39 1.42
C CYS A 118 -1.66 5.96 1.90
N ILE A 119 -2.51 5.87 2.92
CA ILE A 119 -3.05 4.61 3.43
C ILE A 119 -4.56 4.73 3.43
N GLU A 120 -5.23 3.84 2.72
CA GLU A 120 -6.68 3.83 2.54
C GLU A 120 -7.24 2.49 3.02
N LEU A 121 -8.41 2.53 3.66
CA LEU A 121 -9.15 1.33 4.00
C LEU A 121 -10.33 1.19 3.03
N PHE A 122 -10.30 0.14 2.24
CA PHE A 122 -11.32 -0.17 1.25
C PHE A 122 -12.25 -1.24 1.79
N PHE A 123 -13.56 -1.05 1.59
CA PHE A 123 -14.62 -1.96 2.01
C PHE A 123 -15.31 -2.56 0.79
N MET A 124 -15.55 -3.87 0.85
CA MET A 124 -16.34 -4.64 -0.10
C MET A 124 -17.43 -5.39 0.66
N GLU A 125 -18.66 -5.24 0.19
CA GLU A 125 -19.80 -5.93 0.79
C GLU A 125 -19.63 -7.44 0.60
N LYS A 126 -20.01 -8.22 1.61
CA LYS A 126 -20.05 -9.68 1.51
C LYS A 126 -21.33 -10.03 0.77
N ASP A 127 -21.24 -10.43 -0.50
CA ASP A 127 -22.41 -10.88 -1.26
C ASP A 127 -23.03 -12.10 -0.57
N TYR A 128 -24.22 -11.92 -0.01
CA TYR A 128 -25.06 -13.02 0.48
C TYR A 128 -25.81 -13.60 -0.72
N SER A 129 -25.18 -14.53 -1.45
CA SER A 129 -25.88 -15.40 -2.41
C SER A 129 -26.14 -16.78 -1.80
#